data_AF-A0A328CW54-F1
#
_entry.id   AF-A0A328CW54-F1
#
_cell.length_a   1.000
_cell.length_b   1.000
_cell.length_c   1.000
_cell.angle_alpha   90.00
_cell.angle_beta   90.00
_cell.angle_gamma   90.00
#
_symmetry.space_group_name_H-M   'P 1'
#
loop_
_entity.id
_entity.type
_entity.pdbx_description
1 polymer ?
#
loop_
_entity_poly.entity_id
_entity_poly.type
_entity_poly.pdbx_seq_one_letter_code
_entity_poly.pdbx_strand_id
1 'polypeptide(L)'
;MYRQVAATATHGGVPTDSGDSVVTLDQVPRWIDAEHRYLYENDDPGFPNSYFPDPLASTSGTENNGNGVLSKFPVDHEVNSKIYLWRGDPWYLEVDAVVNSTNENLDEAHSSPGLHAAAGPGLAEECATLGGCRTGMAKVTKAYDLPARKVIHTVGPKYAVKYHTAAENALSHCYRSCLELLIDNGLQSIAMGCIYTENKNYPREPAAHVAIRTVRRFLEKQKDKIKAVVFCTTTSSDTEIYKRLLPLYFPRDKQEEDIAITKLPADVGDENGETVIDERKIRIKPLPKTKKSVSREPQDIVDVPVSEAGLARRSSSYLDSYLDPAFMSLIKDPDQRRKEQWEKTIEEQNRWNCFKMLGYGNLGGPPLSAAEEYSLHSRYLAKANSLNLSDIAEMKIIYRGGVDSEGRPVMVIVGAHFLLRCLDLERFILHVVKEFEPLIQKPYTIVYFHSAASLQTQPDLGWMKRLQQILGRKHQRNLHAIYVLHPTFGLKAAIFALQLLVDNEAWKKVIYVDRLLQLFRYVPREQLTIPDFVFQHDLEVNGGKGLIVDPRTKYVHPRP
;
A
#
# COMPACT_ATOMS: atom_id res chain seq x y z
N MET A 1 -13.42 -41.68 -47.73
CA MET A 1 -12.54 -42.00 -46.60
C MET A 1 -11.51 -40.89 -46.48
N TYR A 2 -11.64 -40.09 -45.43
CA TYR A 2 -10.76 -38.98 -45.10
C TYR A 2 -9.38 -39.48 -44.63
N ARG A 3 -8.31 -38.80 -45.05
CA ARG A 3 -7.15 -38.53 -44.18
C ARG A 3 -6.52 -37.18 -44.53
N GLN A 4 -6.35 -36.38 -43.48
CA GLN A 4 -5.95 -34.98 -43.44
C GLN A 4 -4.47 -34.76 -43.81
N VAL A 5 -4.22 -33.59 -44.39
CA VAL A 5 -2.91 -32.93 -44.44
C VAL A 5 -2.96 -31.74 -43.49
N ALA A 6 -1.88 -31.54 -42.74
CA ALA A 6 -1.68 -30.43 -41.82
C ALA A 6 -1.69 -29.08 -42.54
N ALA A 7 -2.37 -28.09 -41.97
CA ALA A 7 -2.19 -26.69 -42.28
C ALA A 7 -2.22 -25.88 -40.99
N THR A 8 -1.10 -25.25 -40.70
CA THR A 8 -0.92 -24.11 -39.80
C THR A 8 -1.96 -23.04 -40.11
N ALA A 9 -2.80 -22.68 -39.12
CA ALA A 9 -3.73 -21.56 -39.21
C ALA A 9 -3.29 -20.45 -38.25
N THR A 10 -2.33 -19.65 -38.71
CA THR A 10 -2.21 -18.23 -38.36
C THR A 10 -3.23 -17.48 -39.21
N HIS A 11 -4.33 -16.97 -38.64
CA HIS A 11 -5.14 -15.93 -39.30
C HIS A 11 -6.01 -15.10 -38.35
N GLY A 12 -6.03 -13.80 -38.66
CA GLY A 12 -6.91 -12.74 -38.17
C GLY A 12 -6.12 -11.44 -37.98
N GLY A 13 -6.16 -10.41 -38.84
CA GLY A 13 -6.79 -10.22 -40.16
C GLY A 13 -5.91 -9.31 -41.05
N VAL A 14 -6.33 -9.07 -42.30
CA VAL A 14 -5.60 -8.29 -43.30
C VAL A 14 -5.73 -6.78 -43.00
N PRO A 15 -4.65 -5.98 -43.04
CA PRO A 15 -4.71 -4.55 -42.76
C PRO A 15 -5.23 -3.78 -43.98
N THR A 16 -6.24 -2.94 -43.76
CA THR A 16 -6.55 -1.80 -44.63
C THR A 16 -5.57 -0.65 -44.32
N ASP A 17 -5.42 0.29 -45.26
CA ASP A 17 -4.40 1.36 -45.33
C ASP A 17 -4.43 2.42 -44.20
N SER A 18 -5.15 2.13 -43.11
CA SER A 18 -5.19 2.85 -41.84
C SER A 18 -5.14 1.78 -40.74
N GLY A 19 -3.99 1.64 -40.07
CA GLY A 19 -3.59 0.49 -39.27
C GLY A 19 -4.37 0.12 -38.00
N ASP A 20 -5.68 0.36 -37.93
CA ASP A 20 -6.52 0.03 -36.78
C ASP A 20 -7.48 -1.14 -37.10
N SER A 21 -7.19 -2.32 -36.59
CA SER A 21 -8.10 -3.47 -36.67
C SER A 21 -9.13 -3.41 -35.55
N VAL A 22 -10.34 -2.93 -35.86
CA VAL A 22 -11.50 -3.05 -34.96
C VAL A 22 -11.82 -4.53 -34.75
N VAL A 23 -12.01 -4.93 -33.50
CA VAL A 23 -12.31 -6.32 -33.11
C VAL A 23 -13.76 -6.41 -32.65
N THR A 24 -14.55 -7.24 -33.33
CA THR A 24 -15.96 -7.49 -32.94
C THR A 24 -16.03 -8.53 -31.83
N LEU A 25 -17.09 -8.50 -31.03
CA LEU A 25 -17.26 -9.44 -29.91
C LEU A 25 -17.27 -10.92 -30.36
N ASP A 26 -17.77 -11.20 -31.57
CA ASP A 26 -17.79 -12.55 -32.16
C ASP A 26 -16.40 -13.14 -32.44
N GLN A 27 -15.38 -12.27 -32.59
CA GLN A 27 -13.99 -12.69 -32.77
C GLN A 27 -13.29 -13.02 -31.45
N VAL A 28 -13.91 -12.68 -30.31
CA VAL A 28 -13.35 -12.91 -28.98
C VAL A 28 -13.85 -14.25 -28.44
N PRO A 29 -12.97 -15.16 -27.98
CA PRO A 29 -13.40 -16.43 -27.44
C PRO A 29 -14.20 -16.25 -26.14
N ARG A 30 -15.38 -16.88 -26.09
CA ARG A 30 -16.17 -16.99 -24.85
C ARG A 30 -15.45 -17.87 -23.85
N TRP A 31 -15.66 -17.60 -22.57
CA TRP A 31 -15.09 -18.40 -21.48
C TRP A 31 -15.51 -19.88 -21.55
N ILE A 32 -16.76 -20.14 -21.93
CA ILE A 32 -17.30 -21.50 -22.10
C ILE A 32 -16.64 -22.27 -23.25
N ASP A 33 -16.19 -21.57 -24.30
CA ASP A 33 -15.64 -22.17 -25.52
C ASP A 33 -14.10 -22.26 -25.49
N ALA A 34 -13.47 -21.69 -24.45
CA ALA A 34 -12.01 -21.66 -24.35
C ALA A 34 -11.44 -23.07 -24.13
N GLU A 35 -10.74 -23.61 -25.13
CA GLU A 35 -10.14 -24.95 -25.14
C GLU A 35 -9.09 -25.20 -24.04
N HIS A 36 -8.69 -24.18 -23.28
CA HIS A 36 -7.72 -24.30 -22.20
C HIS A 36 -8.34 -24.96 -20.97
N ARG A 37 -8.41 -26.28 -20.98
CA ARG A 37 -8.51 -27.09 -19.77
C ARG A 37 -7.12 -27.15 -19.15
N TYR A 38 -6.90 -26.44 -18.05
CA TYR A 38 -5.73 -26.72 -17.22
C TYR A 38 -5.93 -28.10 -16.62
N LEU A 39 -5.26 -29.11 -17.21
CA LEU A 39 -5.05 -30.38 -16.55
C LEU A 39 -4.21 -30.08 -15.32
N TYR A 40 -4.82 -30.14 -14.14
CA TYR A 40 -4.09 -30.26 -12.90
C TYR A 40 -3.50 -31.67 -12.89
N GLU A 41 -2.41 -31.87 -13.62
CA GLU A 41 -1.62 -33.09 -13.47
C GLU A 41 -1.09 -33.14 -12.04
N ASN A 42 -1.33 -34.28 -11.39
CA ASN A 42 -0.79 -34.61 -10.09
C ASN A 42 0.75 -34.58 -10.17
N ASP A 43 1.37 -34.13 -9.08
CA ASP A 43 2.80 -34.10 -8.77
C ASP A 43 3.63 -32.91 -9.28
N ASP A 44 3.77 -31.89 -8.41
CA ASP A 44 5.03 -31.12 -8.31
C ASP A 44 5.36 -30.84 -6.82
N PRO A 45 6.44 -31.44 -6.26
CA PRO A 45 6.82 -31.31 -4.85
C PRO A 45 7.71 -30.08 -4.63
N GLY A 46 7.16 -28.87 -4.85
CA GLY A 46 7.99 -27.67 -4.91
C GLY A 46 7.31 -26.34 -4.66
N PHE A 47 6.54 -26.18 -3.57
CA PHE A 47 6.14 -24.84 -3.10
C PHE A 47 6.38 -24.67 -1.60
N PRO A 48 7.17 -23.67 -1.17
CA PRO A 48 7.19 -23.26 0.23
C PRO A 48 5.89 -22.53 0.53
N ASN A 49 5.11 -23.11 1.46
CA ASN A 49 3.97 -22.47 2.10
C ASN A 49 4.38 -21.10 2.69
N SER A 50 4.19 -20.01 1.96
CA SER A 50 4.20 -18.66 2.51
C SER A 50 2.76 -18.23 2.82
N TYR A 51 2.07 -19.04 3.63
CA TYR A 51 0.85 -18.63 4.31
C TYR A 51 1.26 -18.08 5.67
N PHE A 52 0.97 -16.80 5.91
CA PHE A 52 0.95 -16.27 7.27
C PHE A 52 -0.20 -16.98 8.03
N PRO A 53 0.09 -17.77 9.07
CA PRO A 53 -0.96 -18.21 9.98
C PRO A 53 -1.37 -16.99 10.81
N ASP A 54 -2.66 -16.71 10.88
CA ASP A 54 -3.20 -15.75 11.83
C ASP A 54 -3.03 -16.32 13.26
N PRO A 55 -2.28 -15.67 14.17
CA PRO A 55 -2.10 -16.14 15.55
C PRO A 55 -3.36 -16.03 16.42
N LEU A 56 -4.46 -15.48 15.88
CA LEU A 56 -5.71 -15.23 16.62
C LEU A 56 -6.93 -16.00 16.09
N ALA A 57 -6.75 -16.94 15.16
CA ALA A 57 -7.82 -17.87 14.80
C ALA A 57 -8.06 -18.85 15.95
N SER A 58 -8.95 -18.46 16.87
CA SER A 58 -9.49 -19.36 17.88
C SER A 58 -10.08 -20.58 17.19
N THR A 59 -9.55 -21.77 17.50
CA THR A 59 -10.16 -23.05 17.18
C THR A 59 -11.53 -23.14 17.85
N SER A 60 -12.58 -22.67 17.17
CA SER A 60 -13.95 -23.03 17.53
C SER A 60 -14.18 -24.44 17.04
N GLY A 61 -14.37 -25.34 18.00
CA GLY A 61 -14.50 -26.77 17.81
C GLY A 61 -15.48 -27.15 16.71
N THR A 62 -15.06 -28.15 15.96
CA THR A 62 -15.89 -29.01 15.11
C THR A 62 -17.07 -29.57 15.90
N GLU A 63 -18.25 -29.03 15.66
CA GLU A 63 -19.48 -29.80 15.76
C GLU A 63 -19.79 -30.37 14.37
N ASN A 64 -19.56 -31.67 14.25
CA ASN A 64 -20.00 -32.50 13.14
C ASN A 64 -21.53 -32.42 13.03
N ASN A 65 -22.03 -31.75 12.00
CA ASN A 65 -23.37 -32.00 11.47
C ASN A 65 -23.30 -32.00 9.95
N GLY A 66 -23.68 -33.13 9.36
CA GLY A 66 -23.58 -33.38 7.92
C GLY A 66 -24.44 -32.41 7.10
N ASN A 67 -23.79 -31.43 6.50
CA ASN A 67 -24.23 -30.73 5.29
C ASN A 67 -22.98 -30.58 4.42
N GLY A 68 -23.01 -31.07 3.18
CA GLY A 68 -21.89 -30.98 2.25
C GLY A 68 -21.38 -29.54 2.12
N VAL A 69 -20.07 -29.37 1.97
CA VAL A 69 -19.45 -28.05 1.76
C VAL A 69 -20.10 -27.40 0.54
N LEU A 70 -20.99 -26.45 0.78
CA LEU A 70 -21.67 -25.69 -0.28
C LEU A 70 -20.62 -24.86 -1.03
N SER A 71 -20.53 -25.03 -2.35
CA SER A 71 -19.64 -24.21 -3.17
C SER A 71 -20.03 -22.74 -3.07
N LYS A 72 -19.04 -21.87 -2.79
CA LYS A 72 -19.26 -20.42 -2.71
C LYS A 72 -19.60 -19.80 -4.07
N PHE A 73 -19.20 -20.47 -5.16
CA PHE A 73 -19.47 -20.10 -6.55
C PHE A 73 -19.84 -21.37 -7.34
N PRO A 74 -21.12 -21.75 -7.40
CA PRO A 74 -21.55 -22.93 -8.15
C PRO A 74 -21.44 -22.72 -9.67
N VAL A 75 -21.44 -23.81 -10.43
CA VAL A 75 -21.52 -23.76 -11.90
C VAL A 75 -22.82 -23.05 -12.32
N ASP A 76 -22.68 -21.99 -13.12
CA ASP A 76 -23.81 -21.27 -13.72
C ASP A 76 -23.48 -21.02 -15.20
N HIS A 77 -24.09 -21.81 -16.08
CA HIS A 77 -23.86 -21.72 -17.52
C HIS A 77 -24.33 -20.39 -18.12
N GLU A 78 -25.36 -19.77 -17.55
CA GLU A 78 -25.88 -18.49 -18.05
C GLU A 78 -24.89 -17.37 -17.74
N VAL A 79 -24.37 -17.33 -16.51
CA VAL A 79 -23.34 -16.37 -16.11
C VAL A 79 -22.04 -16.62 -16.87
N ASN A 80 -21.61 -17.88 -17.01
CA ASN A 80 -20.39 -18.23 -17.73
C ASN A 80 -20.44 -17.84 -19.22
N SER A 81 -21.61 -17.94 -19.87
CA SER A 81 -21.79 -17.57 -21.28
C SER A 81 -21.56 -16.08 -21.57
N LYS A 82 -21.57 -15.23 -20.53
CA LYS A 82 -21.42 -13.78 -20.62
C LYS A 82 -19.98 -13.32 -20.45
N ILE A 83 -19.06 -14.21 -20.06
CA ILE A 83 -17.67 -13.87 -19.79
C ILE A 83 -16.79 -14.14 -21.02
N TYR A 84 -15.92 -13.20 -21.31
CA TYR A 84 -14.91 -13.28 -22.36
C TYR A 84 -13.54 -12.91 -21.75
N LEU A 85 -12.48 -13.56 -22.22
CA LEU A 85 -11.10 -13.21 -21.87
C LEU A 85 -10.36 -12.90 -23.17
N TRP A 86 -9.85 -11.67 -23.26
CA TRP A 86 -9.15 -11.19 -24.44
C TRP A 86 -7.81 -10.56 -24.06
N ARG A 87 -6.81 -10.73 -24.92
CA ARG A 87 -5.51 -10.08 -24.77
C ARG A 87 -5.38 -8.97 -25.79
N GLY A 88 -5.49 -7.73 -25.33
CA GLY A 88 -5.51 -6.53 -26.15
C GLY A 88 -6.04 -5.32 -25.39
N ASP A 89 -5.94 -4.15 -26.01
CA ASP A 89 -6.41 -2.91 -25.41
C ASP A 89 -7.93 -2.76 -25.57
N PRO A 90 -8.69 -2.50 -24.47
CA PRO A 90 -10.16 -2.52 -24.48
C PRO A 90 -10.82 -1.66 -25.56
N TRP A 91 -10.18 -0.56 -25.97
CA TRP A 91 -10.74 0.44 -26.89
C TRP A 91 -10.75 0.03 -28.36
N TYR A 92 -10.12 -1.08 -28.74
CA TYR A 92 -10.28 -1.64 -30.09
C TYR A 92 -11.50 -2.56 -30.23
N LEU A 93 -12.19 -2.86 -29.13
CA LEU A 93 -13.38 -3.72 -29.14
C LEU A 93 -14.65 -2.94 -29.47
N GLU A 94 -15.44 -3.48 -30.39
CA GLU A 94 -16.79 -3.01 -30.68
C GLU A 94 -17.77 -3.51 -29.59
N VAL A 95 -17.88 -2.73 -28.51
CA VAL A 95 -18.76 -2.97 -27.35
C VAL A 95 -19.51 -1.70 -26.95
N ASP A 96 -20.56 -1.81 -26.14
CA ASP A 96 -21.32 -0.64 -25.71
C ASP A 96 -20.48 0.32 -24.83
N ALA A 97 -19.66 -0.22 -23.93
CA ALA A 97 -18.81 0.57 -23.05
C ALA A 97 -17.40 0.00 -22.90
N VAL A 98 -16.40 0.89 -22.89
CA VAL A 98 -15.01 0.55 -22.53
C VAL A 98 -14.64 1.24 -21.23
N VAL A 99 -13.91 0.54 -20.36
CA VAL A 99 -13.47 1.09 -19.07
C VAL A 99 -12.07 1.69 -19.18
N ASN A 100 -11.96 2.96 -18.81
CA ASN A 100 -10.70 3.67 -18.62
C ASN A 100 -10.31 3.67 -17.14
N SER A 101 -9.09 3.22 -16.81
CA SER A 101 -8.51 3.40 -15.48
C SER A 101 -7.68 4.66 -15.48
N THR A 102 -8.06 5.64 -14.64
CA THR A 102 -7.40 6.95 -14.60
C THR A 102 -7.18 7.39 -13.14
N ASN A 103 -6.95 8.70 -12.94
CA ASN A 103 -6.76 9.37 -11.66
C ASN A 103 -7.96 10.29 -11.30
N GLU A 104 -7.89 10.95 -10.16
CA GLU A 104 -8.98 11.79 -9.65
C GLU A 104 -9.29 13.01 -10.53
N ASN A 105 -8.35 13.44 -11.38
CA ASN A 105 -8.52 14.58 -12.28
C ASN A 105 -9.07 14.18 -13.65
N LEU A 106 -9.18 12.89 -13.96
CA LEU A 106 -9.56 12.37 -15.28
C LEU A 106 -8.65 12.89 -16.40
N ASP A 107 -7.35 13.03 -16.11
CA ASP A 107 -6.40 13.53 -17.09
C ASP A 107 -5.94 12.45 -18.09
N GLU A 108 -5.46 12.91 -19.24
CA GLU A 108 -4.93 12.04 -20.28
C GLU A 108 -3.63 11.34 -19.82
N ALA A 109 -2.78 12.04 -19.07
CA ALA A 109 -1.46 11.55 -18.66
C ALA A 109 -1.50 10.30 -17.77
N HIS A 110 -2.57 10.11 -17.00
CA HIS A 110 -2.75 8.94 -16.12
C HIS A 110 -3.85 7.99 -16.59
N SER A 111 -4.48 8.26 -17.73
CA SER A 111 -5.40 7.34 -18.37
C SER A 111 -4.65 6.17 -19.02
N SER A 112 -5.39 5.13 -19.39
CA SER A 112 -4.81 4.00 -20.11
C SER A 112 -4.07 4.50 -21.37
N PRO A 113 -2.79 4.14 -21.55
CA PRO A 113 -1.96 4.70 -22.61
C PRO A 113 -2.53 4.34 -23.98
N GLY A 114 -2.76 5.34 -24.83
CA GLY A 114 -3.32 5.15 -26.17
C GLY A 114 -4.84 5.36 -26.27
N LEU A 115 -5.59 5.36 -25.16
CA LEU A 115 -7.05 5.56 -25.20
C LEU A 115 -7.43 6.95 -25.74
N HIS A 116 -6.84 8.02 -25.23
CA HIS A 116 -7.14 9.38 -25.69
C HIS A 116 -6.67 9.62 -27.13
N ALA A 117 -5.56 8.99 -27.53
CA ALA A 117 -5.09 9.02 -28.91
C ALA A 117 -6.08 8.33 -29.87
N ALA A 118 -6.68 7.21 -29.46
CA ALA A 118 -7.67 6.48 -30.25
C ALA A 118 -9.05 7.16 -30.25
N ALA A 119 -9.46 7.79 -29.14
CA ALA A 119 -10.75 8.47 -29.03
C ALA A 119 -10.77 9.86 -29.67
N GLY A 120 -9.60 10.50 -29.81
CA GLY A 120 -9.48 11.87 -30.27
C GLY A 120 -9.63 12.92 -29.14
N PRO A 121 -9.36 14.19 -29.44
CA PRO A 121 -9.25 15.27 -28.44
C PRO A 121 -10.57 15.56 -27.71
N GLY A 122 -11.71 15.26 -28.33
CA GLY A 122 -13.03 15.48 -27.73
C GLY A 122 -13.20 14.77 -26.39
N LEU A 123 -12.57 13.60 -26.21
CA LEU A 123 -12.64 12.87 -24.94
C LEU A 123 -12.02 13.67 -23.78
N ALA A 124 -10.87 14.31 -24.01
CA ALA A 124 -10.20 15.12 -23.00
C ALA A 124 -11.04 16.36 -22.62
N GLU A 125 -11.70 16.97 -23.61
CA GLU A 125 -12.59 18.12 -23.39
C GLU A 125 -13.80 17.75 -22.51
N GLU A 126 -14.47 16.62 -22.78
CA GLU A 126 -15.60 16.17 -21.95
C GLU A 126 -15.12 15.75 -20.55
N CYS A 127 -13.97 15.07 -20.43
CA CYS A 127 -13.38 14.74 -19.13
C CYS A 127 -13.14 15.97 -18.25
N ALA A 128 -12.70 17.09 -18.83
CA ALA A 128 -12.48 18.34 -18.10
C ALA A 128 -13.79 18.93 -17.54
N THR A 129 -14.94 18.70 -18.19
CA THR A 129 -16.26 19.16 -17.72
C THR A 129 -16.81 18.36 -16.54
N LEU A 130 -16.32 17.14 -16.31
CA LEU A 130 -16.85 16.24 -15.29
C LEU A 130 -16.49 16.65 -13.86
N GLY A 131 -15.50 17.54 -13.65
CA GLY A 131 -15.08 17.97 -12.31
C GLY A 131 -14.40 16.87 -11.49
N GLY A 132 -13.65 15.98 -12.15
CA GLY A 132 -12.89 14.90 -11.52
C GLY A 132 -13.71 13.68 -11.09
N CYS A 133 -13.08 12.66 -10.51
CA CYS A 133 -13.72 11.44 -10.03
C CYS A 133 -13.05 10.95 -8.74
N ARG A 134 -13.83 10.45 -7.78
CA ARG A 134 -13.27 9.93 -6.52
C ARG A 134 -12.76 8.51 -6.72
N THR A 135 -11.72 8.11 -5.97
CA THR A 135 -11.27 6.72 -5.91
C THR A 135 -12.41 5.77 -5.60
N GLY A 136 -12.53 4.68 -6.36
CA GLY A 136 -13.63 3.72 -6.26
C GLY A 136 -14.85 4.07 -7.10
N MET A 137 -15.04 5.33 -7.49
CA MET A 137 -16.20 5.77 -8.27
C MET A 137 -15.92 5.69 -9.77
N ALA A 138 -16.98 5.84 -10.57
CA ALA A 138 -16.89 5.90 -12.02
C ALA A 138 -17.73 7.06 -12.58
N LYS A 139 -17.41 7.51 -13.80
CA LYS A 139 -18.16 8.50 -14.59
C LYS A 139 -18.19 8.11 -16.06
N VAL A 140 -19.22 8.53 -16.78
CA VAL A 140 -19.45 8.21 -18.20
C VAL A 140 -19.19 9.44 -19.07
N THR A 141 -18.59 9.21 -20.23
CA THR A 141 -18.43 10.16 -21.34
C THR A 141 -18.83 9.50 -22.66
N LYS A 142 -18.89 10.27 -23.74
CA LYS A 142 -18.97 9.73 -25.11
C LYS A 142 -17.64 9.08 -25.49
N ALA A 143 -17.70 8.16 -26.44
CA ALA A 143 -16.53 7.42 -26.91
C ALA A 143 -15.85 8.01 -28.15
N TYR A 144 -16.44 9.03 -28.78
CA TYR A 144 -15.86 9.77 -29.89
C TYR A 144 -15.45 8.86 -31.07
N ASP A 145 -14.17 8.80 -31.42
CA ASP A 145 -13.66 8.05 -32.56
C ASP A 145 -13.47 6.55 -32.26
N LEU A 146 -13.73 6.11 -31.01
CA LEU A 146 -13.66 4.70 -30.65
C LEU A 146 -14.81 3.89 -31.25
N PRO A 147 -14.59 2.59 -31.51
CA PRO A 147 -15.66 1.66 -31.91
C PRO A 147 -16.72 1.46 -30.82
N ALA A 148 -16.38 1.77 -29.56
CA ALA A 148 -17.31 1.70 -28.45
C ALA A 148 -18.32 2.86 -28.45
N ARG A 149 -19.46 2.70 -27.76
CA ARG A 149 -20.48 3.78 -27.71
C ARG A 149 -20.22 4.78 -26.58
N LYS A 150 -19.67 4.31 -25.46
CA LYS A 150 -19.38 5.10 -24.25
C LYS A 150 -18.03 4.72 -23.64
N VAL A 151 -17.42 5.65 -22.93
CA VAL A 151 -16.25 5.39 -22.08
C VAL A 151 -16.66 5.56 -20.62
N ILE A 152 -16.36 4.56 -19.79
CA ILE A 152 -16.57 4.60 -18.35
C ILE A 152 -15.22 4.82 -17.70
N HIS A 153 -15.02 5.99 -17.10
CA HIS A 153 -13.79 6.36 -16.41
C HIS A 153 -13.90 6.01 -14.94
N THR A 154 -12.96 5.22 -14.42
CA THR A 154 -12.91 4.87 -12.99
C THR A 154 -11.52 5.10 -12.41
N VAL A 155 -11.49 5.36 -11.11
CA VAL A 155 -10.25 5.69 -10.39
C VAL A 155 -9.89 4.56 -9.44
N GLY A 156 -9.05 3.65 -9.93
CA GLY A 156 -8.47 2.59 -9.12
C GLY A 156 -7.61 3.11 -7.95
N PRO A 157 -7.57 2.40 -6.81
CA PRO A 157 -6.82 2.83 -5.62
C PRO A 157 -5.32 2.69 -5.78
N LYS A 158 -4.58 3.62 -5.17
CA LYS A 158 -3.13 3.46 -4.96
C LYS A 158 -2.91 2.50 -3.80
N TYR A 159 -2.28 1.37 -4.08
CA TYR A 159 -2.06 0.33 -3.09
C TYR A 159 -0.91 0.70 -2.16
N ALA A 160 -1.15 0.52 -0.86
CA ALA A 160 -0.14 0.54 0.17
C ALA A 160 -0.50 -0.54 1.19
N VAL A 161 0.49 -1.31 1.66
CA VAL A 161 0.26 -2.43 2.59
C VAL A 161 -0.55 -2.02 3.82
N LYS A 162 -0.30 -0.82 4.36
CA LYS A 162 -1.04 -0.24 5.50
C LYS A 162 -2.54 0.00 5.25
N TYR A 163 -2.95 0.06 3.98
CA TYR A 163 -4.33 0.34 3.55
C TYR A 163 -4.87 -0.81 2.69
N HIS A 164 -4.33 -2.02 2.84
CA HIS A 164 -4.75 -3.22 2.11
C HIS A 164 -6.28 -3.32 1.98
N THR A 165 -7.00 -3.32 3.09
CA THR A 165 -8.45 -3.50 3.09
C THR A 165 -9.21 -2.32 2.49
N ALA A 166 -8.68 -1.11 2.61
CA ALA A 166 -9.29 0.05 1.97
C ALA A 166 -9.07 0.03 0.45
N ALA A 167 -7.89 -0.42 0.00
CA ALA A 167 -7.58 -0.59 -1.41
C ALA A 167 -8.43 -1.71 -2.03
N GLU A 168 -8.63 -2.84 -1.33
CA GLU A 168 -9.48 -3.92 -1.80
C GLU A 168 -10.93 -3.49 -1.97
N ASN A 169 -11.50 -2.82 -0.96
CA ASN A 169 -12.86 -2.28 -1.04
C ASN A 169 -13.01 -1.24 -2.15
N ALA A 170 -12.04 -0.33 -2.29
CA ALA A 170 -12.07 0.67 -3.35
C ALA A 170 -11.96 0.04 -4.74
N LEU A 171 -11.14 -1.00 -4.91
CA LEU A 171 -11.03 -1.71 -6.18
C LEU A 171 -12.33 -2.45 -6.53
N SER A 172 -12.94 -3.15 -5.57
CA SER A 172 -14.28 -3.75 -5.74
C SER A 172 -15.31 -2.69 -6.14
N HIS A 173 -15.29 -1.52 -5.48
CA HIS A 173 -16.17 -0.41 -5.80
C HIS A 173 -15.97 0.10 -7.24
N CYS A 174 -14.74 0.12 -7.76
CA CYS A 174 -14.48 0.53 -9.16
C CYS A 174 -15.24 -0.36 -10.14
N TYR A 175 -15.08 -1.69 -10.03
CA TYR A 175 -15.73 -2.65 -10.93
C TYR A 175 -17.25 -2.57 -10.80
N ARG A 176 -17.77 -2.52 -9.57
CA ARG A 176 -19.21 -2.41 -9.32
C ARG A 176 -19.79 -1.12 -9.90
N SER A 177 -19.17 0.04 -9.65
CA SER A 177 -19.65 1.32 -10.19
C SER A 177 -19.59 1.38 -11.72
N CYS A 178 -18.63 0.70 -12.36
CA CYS A 178 -18.62 0.57 -13.81
C CYS A 178 -19.83 -0.23 -14.33
N LEU A 179 -20.15 -1.35 -13.68
CA LEU A 179 -21.29 -2.20 -14.04
C LEU A 179 -22.64 -1.53 -13.74
N GLU A 180 -22.73 -0.77 -12.64
CA GLU A 180 -23.90 0.06 -12.32
C GLU A 180 -24.14 1.11 -13.42
N LEU A 181 -23.10 1.87 -13.79
CA LEU A 181 -23.21 2.88 -14.85
C LEU A 181 -23.53 2.28 -16.22
N LEU A 182 -23.05 1.07 -16.51
CA LEU A 182 -23.42 0.34 -17.72
C LEU A 182 -24.94 0.15 -17.80
N ILE A 183 -25.54 -0.36 -16.72
CA ILE A 183 -26.98 -0.59 -16.62
C ILE A 183 -27.76 0.73 -16.66
N ASP A 184 -27.31 1.74 -15.90
CA ASP A 184 -28.00 3.03 -15.82
C ASP A 184 -28.04 3.77 -17.16
N ASN A 185 -27.06 3.52 -18.04
CA ASN A 185 -27.02 4.06 -19.40
C ASN A 185 -27.71 3.16 -20.45
N GLY A 186 -28.35 2.07 -20.03
CA GLY A 186 -29.03 1.14 -20.94
C GLY A 186 -28.09 0.36 -21.87
N LEU A 187 -26.84 0.18 -21.46
CA LEU A 187 -25.80 -0.54 -22.20
C LEU A 187 -25.74 -2.00 -21.73
N GLN A 188 -25.28 -2.91 -22.58
CA GLN A 188 -25.37 -4.36 -22.32
C GLN A 188 -24.02 -5.09 -22.45
N SER A 189 -23.00 -4.46 -23.03
CA SER A 189 -21.67 -5.04 -23.22
C SER A 189 -20.57 -4.12 -22.72
N ILE A 190 -19.62 -4.67 -21.95
CA ILE A 190 -18.54 -3.89 -21.35
C ILE A 190 -17.18 -4.57 -21.52
N ALA A 191 -16.17 -3.81 -21.94
CA ALA A 191 -14.78 -4.25 -21.97
C ALA A 191 -13.99 -3.56 -20.84
N MET A 192 -13.38 -4.36 -19.97
CA MET A 192 -12.68 -3.87 -18.78
C MET A 192 -11.23 -4.37 -18.77
N GLY A 193 -10.29 -3.43 -18.71
CA GLY A 193 -8.89 -3.72 -18.45
C GLY A 193 -8.57 -3.95 -16.98
N CYS A 194 -7.30 -4.26 -16.67
CA CYS A 194 -6.80 -4.28 -15.30
C CYS A 194 -6.81 -2.86 -14.71
N ILE A 195 -7.80 -2.55 -13.86
CA ILE A 195 -7.92 -1.22 -13.21
C ILE A 195 -6.71 -0.91 -12.29
N TYR A 196 -6.05 -1.97 -11.80
CA TYR A 196 -4.86 -1.95 -10.95
C TYR A 196 -3.55 -1.86 -11.74
N THR A 197 -3.37 -0.76 -12.46
CA THR A 197 -2.19 -0.48 -13.28
C THR A 197 -0.88 -0.46 -12.46
N GLU A 198 0.27 -0.66 -13.12
CA GLU A 198 1.58 -0.77 -12.44
C GLU A 198 1.93 0.46 -11.59
N ASN A 199 1.56 1.66 -12.06
CA ASN A 199 1.73 2.91 -11.34
C ASN A 199 0.94 2.97 -10.00
N LYS A 200 -0.02 2.08 -9.77
CA LYS A 200 -0.81 1.97 -8.53
C LYS A 200 -0.21 0.98 -7.52
N ASN A 201 0.86 0.27 -7.87
CA ASN A 201 1.59 -0.68 -7.01
C ASN A 201 0.72 -1.78 -6.36
N TYR A 202 -0.42 -2.12 -6.96
CA TYR A 202 -1.30 -3.16 -6.43
C TYR A 202 -0.78 -4.55 -6.85
N PRO A 203 -0.62 -5.51 -5.93
CA PRO A 203 -0.30 -6.89 -6.26
C PRO A 203 -1.28 -7.48 -7.29
N ARG A 204 -0.76 -7.94 -8.44
CA ARG A 204 -1.57 -8.34 -9.61
C ARG A 204 -2.58 -9.43 -9.29
N GLU A 205 -2.13 -10.52 -8.67
CA GLU A 205 -2.99 -11.69 -8.38
C GLU A 205 -4.08 -11.39 -7.33
N PRO A 206 -3.78 -10.79 -6.16
CA PRO A 206 -4.83 -10.33 -5.24
C PRO A 206 -5.84 -9.37 -5.89
N ALA A 207 -5.39 -8.47 -6.77
CA ALA A 207 -6.28 -7.56 -7.47
C ALA A 207 -7.19 -8.28 -8.50
N ALA A 208 -6.65 -9.30 -9.17
CA ALA A 208 -7.42 -10.15 -10.08
C ALA A 208 -8.51 -10.94 -9.33
N HIS A 209 -8.21 -11.46 -8.14
CA HIS A 209 -9.23 -12.08 -7.27
C HIS A 209 -10.39 -11.13 -7.00
N VAL A 210 -10.11 -9.87 -6.63
CA VAL A 210 -11.13 -8.84 -6.37
C VAL A 210 -11.96 -8.57 -7.63
N ALA A 211 -11.29 -8.33 -8.77
CA ALA A 211 -11.93 -8.04 -10.04
C ALA A 211 -12.92 -9.14 -10.46
N ILE A 212 -12.45 -10.40 -10.50
CA ILE A 212 -13.22 -11.54 -10.97
C ILE A 212 -14.40 -11.80 -10.02
N ARG A 213 -14.16 -11.74 -8.72
CA ARG A 213 -15.16 -12.00 -7.67
C ARG A 213 -16.28 -10.95 -7.65
N THR A 214 -15.93 -9.67 -7.77
CA THR A 214 -16.92 -8.59 -7.83
C THR A 214 -17.80 -8.74 -9.08
N VAL A 215 -17.22 -9.02 -10.24
CA VAL A 215 -17.97 -9.25 -11.48
C VAL A 215 -18.88 -10.48 -11.35
N ARG A 216 -18.38 -11.58 -10.79
CA ARG A 216 -19.17 -12.80 -10.55
C ARG A 216 -20.40 -12.51 -9.69
N ARG A 217 -20.21 -11.88 -8.52
CA ARG A 217 -21.31 -11.53 -7.61
C ARG A 217 -22.30 -10.54 -8.22
N PHE A 218 -21.81 -9.60 -9.01
CA PHE A 218 -22.69 -8.64 -9.70
C PHE A 218 -23.56 -9.33 -10.75
N LEU A 219 -22.98 -10.22 -11.55
CA LEU A 219 -23.72 -10.98 -12.56
C LEU A 219 -24.75 -11.93 -11.93
N GLU A 220 -24.46 -12.56 -10.79
CA GLU A 220 -25.45 -13.38 -10.07
C GLU A 220 -26.73 -12.59 -9.73
N LYS A 221 -26.64 -11.27 -9.53
CA LYS A 221 -27.77 -10.40 -9.19
C LYS A 221 -28.44 -9.74 -10.39
N GLN A 222 -27.68 -9.42 -11.45
CA GLN A 222 -28.14 -8.59 -12.57
C GLN A 222 -27.91 -9.25 -13.94
N LYS A 223 -27.87 -10.57 -14.00
CA LYS A 223 -27.57 -11.32 -15.23
C LYS A 223 -28.44 -10.90 -16.42
N ASP A 224 -29.73 -10.63 -16.24
CA ASP A 224 -30.65 -10.32 -17.35
C ASP A 224 -30.33 -9.00 -18.09
N LYS A 225 -29.58 -8.09 -17.44
CA LYS A 225 -29.29 -6.76 -17.99
C LYS A 225 -27.97 -6.70 -18.76
N ILE A 226 -27.09 -7.66 -18.54
CA ILE A 226 -25.74 -7.68 -19.12
C ILE A 226 -25.62 -8.86 -20.08
N LYS A 227 -25.23 -8.58 -21.32
CA LYS A 227 -24.99 -9.58 -22.36
C LYS A 227 -23.55 -10.07 -22.39
N ALA A 228 -22.58 -9.18 -22.17
CA ALA A 228 -21.16 -9.53 -22.28
C ALA A 228 -20.28 -8.70 -21.35
N VAL A 229 -19.34 -9.36 -20.68
CA VAL A 229 -18.25 -8.76 -19.92
C VAL A 229 -16.94 -9.32 -20.44
N VAL A 230 -16.10 -8.44 -21.00
CA VAL A 230 -14.81 -8.80 -21.57
C VAL A 230 -13.70 -8.36 -20.62
N PHE A 231 -12.99 -9.33 -20.04
CA PHE A 231 -11.74 -9.07 -19.32
C PHE A 231 -10.62 -8.90 -20.34
N CYS A 232 -10.08 -7.70 -20.43
CA CYS A 232 -9.00 -7.34 -21.34
C CYS A 232 -7.68 -7.32 -20.57
N THR A 233 -6.71 -8.11 -21.00
CA THR A 233 -5.36 -8.16 -20.42
C THR A 233 -4.35 -7.66 -21.44
N THR A 234 -3.40 -6.81 -21.03
CA THR A 234 -2.35 -6.30 -21.92
C THR A 234 -1.08 -7.13 -21.81
N THR A 235 -0.69 -7.47 -20.58
CA THR A 235 0.51 -8.27 -20.29
C THR A 235 0.21 -9.77 -20.33
N SER A 236 1.20 -10.58 -20.72
CA SER A 236 1.08 -12.05 -20.68
C SER A 236 0.91 -12.56 -19.24
N SER A 237 1.57 -11.91 -18.27
CA SER A 237 1.47 -12.25 -16.85
C SER A 237 0.04 -12.10 -16.34
N ASP A 238 -0.65 -11.01 -16.67
CA ASP A 238 -2.05 -10.84 -16.30
C ASP A 238 -2.93 -11.89 -16.99
N THR A 239 -2.70 -12.19 -18.28
CA THR A 239 -3.45 -13.24 -18.99
C THR A 239 -3.33 -14.60 -18.29
N GLU A 240 -2.14 -14.99 -17.85
CA GLU A 240 -1.91 -16.24 -17.12
C GLU A 240 -2.63 -16.26 -15.77
N ILE A 241 -2.58 -15.14 -15.03
CA ILE A 241 -3.32 -14.98 -13.76
C ILE A 241 -4.82 -15.16 -14.00
N TYR A 242 -5.41 -14.46 -14.97
CA TYR A 242 -6.85 -14.60 -15.26
C TYR A 242 -7.21 -16.02 -15.72
N LYS A 243 -6.38 -16.66 -16.56
CA LYS A 243 -6.61 -18.05 -16.97
C LYS A 243 -6.62 -19.02 -15.78
N ARG A 244 -5.78 -18.81 -14.77
CA ARG A 244 -5.73 -19.62 -13.55
C ARG A 244 -6.90 -19.34 -12.59
N LEU A 245 -7.31 -18.08 -12.48
CA LEU A 245 -8.31 -17.65 -11.49
C LEU A 245 -9.76 -17.76 -11.99
N LEU A 246 -10.03 -17.57 -13.28
CA LEU A 246 -11.39 -17.64 -13.83
C LEU A 246 -12.11 -18.97 -13.50
N PRO A 247 -11.49 -20.17 -13.61
CA PRO A 247 -12.15 -21.42 -13.23
C PRO A 247 -12.59 -21.49 -11.76
N LEU A 248 -11.93 -20.74 -10.86
CA LEU A 248 -12.25 -20.73 -9.44
C LEU A 248 -13.54 -19.96 -9.13
N TYR A 249 -13.87 -18.96 -9.94
CA TYR A 249 -15.04 -18.09 -9.76
C TYR A 249 -16.15 -18.35 -10.80
N PHE A 250 -15.78 -18.86 -11.96
CA PHE A 250 -16.66 -19.21 -13.09
C PHE A 250 -16.38 -20.67 -13.50
N PRO A 251 -16.61 -21.65 -12.59
CA PRO A 251 -16.39 -23.05 -12.91
C PRO A 251 -17.32 -23.48 -14.06
N ARG A 252 -16.77 -24.16 -15.07
CA ARG A 252 -17.50 -24.60 -16.27
C ARG A 252 -18.23 -25.91 -16.05
N ASP A 253 -17.61 -26.81 -15.28
CA ASP A 253 -18.10 -28.16 -14.98
C ASP A 253 -17.98 -28.44 -13.47
N LYS A 254 -18.64 -29.51 -13.00
CA LYS A 254 -18.62 -29.92 -11.59
C LYS A 254 -17.20 -30.18 -11.07
N GLN A 255 -16.31 -30.71 -11.92
CA GLN A 255 -14.92 -30.94 -11.57
C GLN A 255 -14.16 -29.64 -11.25
N GLU A 256 -14.39 -28.57 -12.03
CA GLU A 256 -13.77 -27.27 -11.74
C GLU A 256 -14.34 -26.66 -10.46
N GLU A 257 -15.63 -26.86 -10.19
CA GLU A 257 -16.28 -26.44 -8.96
C GLU A 257 -15.66 -27.13 -7.73
N ASP A 258 -15.43 -28.44 -7.80
CA ASP A 258 -14.81 -29.19 -6.70
C ASP A 258 -13.37 -28.72 -6.44
N ILE A 259 -12.61 -28.42 -7.51
CA ILE A 259 -11.26 -27.84 -7.39
C ILE A 259 -11.33 -26.43 -6.80
N ALA A 260 -12.32 -25.62 -7.21
CA ALA A 260 -12.52 -24.27 -6.70
C ALA A 260 -12.74 -24.27 -5.19
N ILE A 261 -13.53 -25.22 -4.66
CA ILE A 261 -13.74 -25.36 -3.20
C ILE A 261 -12.41 -25.51 -2.45
N THR A 262 -11.44 -26.24 -3.01
CA THR A 262 -10.13 -26.47 -2.37
C THR A 262 -9.15 -25.32 -2.53
N LYS A 263 -9.21 -24.58 -3.65
CA LYS A 263 -8.21 -23.55 -4.02
C LYS A 263 -8.65 -22.11 -3.78
N LEU A 264 -9.94 -21.87 -3.53
CA LEU A 264 -10.43 -20.52 -3.23
C LEU A 264 -9.85 -20.01 -1.91
N PRO A 265 -9.46 -18.73 -1.83
CA PRO A 265 -9.01 -18.14 -0.58
C PRO A 265 -10.10 -18.17 0.49
N ALA A 266 -9.71 -18.18 1.77
CA ALA A 266 -10.67 -18.20 2.89
C ALA A 266 -11.64 -17.01 2.86
N ASP A 267 -11.12 -15.82 2.52
CA ASP A 267 -11.88 -14.59 2.30
C ASP A 267 -12.24 -14.42 0.81
N VAL A 268 -13.46 -14.80 0.45
CA VAL A 268 -14.05 -14.53 -0.88
C VAL A 268 -15.05 -13.36 -0.83
N GLY A 269 -14.92 -12.48 0.14
CA GLY A 269 -15.83 -11.38 0.34
C GLY A 269 -17.28 -11.81 0.62
N ASP A 270 -18.14 -10.79 0.74
CA ASP A 270 -19.57 -10.91 1.00
C ASP A 270 -20.39 -11.18 -0.28
N GLU A 271 -21.72 -11.10 -0.17
CA GLU A 271 -22.65 -11.24 -1.29
C GLU A 271 -22.46 -10.17 -2.38
N ASN A 272 -21.68 -9.11 -2.13
CA ASN A 272 -21.33 -8.05 -3.08
C ASN A 272 -19.86 -8.15 -3.53
N GLY A 273 -19.10 -9.12 -3.02
CA GLY A 273 -17.67 -9.30 -3.31
C GLY A 273 -16.73 -8.43 -2.47
N GLU A 274 -17.23 -7.71 -1.47
CA GLU A 274 -16.47 -6.85 -0.55
C GLU A 274 -15.89 -7.65 0.62
N THR A 275 -14.71 -7.27 1.14
CA THR A 275 -14.08 -8.01 2.27
C THR A 275 -14.90 -7.90 3.54
N VAL A 276 -15.19 -9.04 4.17
CA VAL A 276 -15.90 -9.07 5.45
C VAL A 276 -14.90 -8.82 6.58
N ILE A 277 -14.91 -7.61 7.15
CA ILE A 277 -14.15 -7.30 8.37
C ILE A 277 -15.08 -7.49 9.57
N ASP A 278 -14.94 -8.58 10.32
CA ASP A 278 -15.79 -8.86 11.49
C ASP A 278 -15.72 -7.78 12.58
N GLU A 279 -14.63 -7.00 12.62
CA GLU A 279 -14.40 -5.91 13.58
C GLU A 279 -15.36 -4.71 13.43
N ARG A 280 -16.16 -4.63 12.35
CA ARG A 280 -17.13 -3.54 12.10
C ARG A 280 -18.60 -3.90 12.39
N LYS A 281 -18.89 -5.06 12.97
CA LYS A 281 -20.24 -5.33 13.49
C LYS A 281 -20.43 -4.54 14.79
N ILE A 282 -21.18 -3.43 14.72
CA ILE A 282 -21.55 -2.63 15.90
C ILE A 282 -22.27 -3.55 16.89
N ARG A 283 -21.58 -3.95 17.95
CA ARG A 283 -22.16 -4.73 19.05
C ARG A 283 -22.96 -3.76 19.93
N ILE A 284 -24.19 -3.45 19.52
CA ILE A 284 -25.12 -2.68 20.36
C ILE A 284 -25.46 -3.56 21.56
N LYS A 285 -24.72 -3.38 22.66
CA LYS A 285 -25.13 -3.91 23.96
C LYS A 285 -26.31 -3.08 24.44
N PRO A 286 -27.48 -3.65 24.75
CA PRO A 286 -28.54 -2.90 25.42
C PRO A 286 -28.00 -2.37 26.74
N LEU A 287 -28.30 -1.11 27.08
CA LEU A 287 -27.88 -0.51 28.34
C LEU A 287 -28.33 -1.42 29.51
N PRO A 288 -27.47 -1.63 30.52
CA PRO A 288 -27.84 -2.43 31.68
C PRO A 288 -29.05 -1.79 32.37
N LYS A 289 -30.14 -2.55 32.49
CA LYS A 289 -31.32 -2.18 33.27
C LYS A 289 -30.90 -1.98 34.72
N THR A 290 -30.75 -0.73 35.15
CA THR A 290 -30.56 -0.38 36.54
C THR A 290 -31.78 -0.86 37.33
N LYS A 291 -31.55 -1.79 38.26
CA LYS A 291 -32.58 -2.34 39.14
C LYS A 291 -33.17 -1.19 39.97
N LYS A 292 -34.50 -1.04 39.91
CA LYS A 292 -35.27 -0.30 40.92
C LYS A 292 -34.98 -0.92 42.28
N SER A 293 -34.42 -0.14 43.20
CA SER A 293 -34.38 -0.47 44.62
C SER A 293 -35.20 0.55 45.41
N VAL A 294 -36.38 0.09 45.82
CA VAL A 294 -37.09 0.33 47.08
C VAL A 294 -37.62 1.74 47.40
N SER A 295 -38.84 1.70 47.93
CA SER A 295 -39.91 2.67 48.15
C SER A 295 -39.85 3.48 49.46
N ARG A 296 -40.39 4.71 49.41
CA ARG A 296 -41.31 5.40 50.36
C ARG A 296 -41.47 6.85 49.89
N GLU A 297 -42.61 7.53 49.86
CA GLU A 297 -44.05 7.31 50.05
C GLU A 297 -44.74 8.48 49.28
N PRO A 298 -46.02 8.40 48.87
CA PRO A 298 -46.63 9.38 47.97
C PRO A 298 -47.39 10.48 48.73
N GLN A 299 -47.29 11.73 48.27
CA GLN A 299 -48.31 12.76 48.53
C GLN A 299 -48.74 13.42 47.22
N ASP A 300 -49.97 13.07 46.87
CA ASP A 300 -51.07 13.83 46.27
C ASP A 300 -50.88 14.59 44.94
N ILE A 301 -51.73 14.13 44.02
CA ILE A 301 -52.10 14.70 42.73
C ILE A 301 -53.13 15.81 42.96
N VAL A 302 -52.96 16.96 42.32
CA VAL A 302 -54.10 17.83 41.95
C VAL A 302 -53.93 18.35 40.52
N ASP A 303 -55.04 18.35 39.81
CA ASP A 303 -55.26 18.41 38.37
C ASP A 303 -54.96 19.74 37.62
N VAL A 304 -54.68 19.53 36.32
CA VAL A 304 -54.76 20.33 35.07
C VAL A 304 -55.80 21.50 35.09
N PRO A 305 -55.56 22.67 34.43
CA PRO A 305 -55.94 22.81 33.02
C PRO A 305 -54.97 23.56 32.10
N VAL A 306 -55.15 23.26 30.81
CA VAL A 306 -54.50 23.75 29.58
C VAL A 306 -54.80 25.23 29.30
N SER A 307 -53.84 25.97 28.73
CA SER A 307 -54.11 27.14 27.87
C SER A 307 -52.97 27.39 26.88
N GLU A 308 -53.36 27.77 25.66
CA GLU A 308 -52.58 27.89 24.42
C GLU A 308 -51.66 29.12 24.31
N ALA A 309 -50.67 28.96 23.43
CA ALA A 309 -50.04 29.96 22.55
C ALA A 309 -48.98 30.95 23.11
N GLY A 310 -47.79 30.92 22.48
CA GLY A 310 -46.98 32.13 22.22
C GLY A 310 -45.56 32.15 22.79
N LEU A 311 -44.57 31.89 21.92
CA LEU A 311 -43.20 32.46 21.90
C LEU A 311 -42.53 32.85 23.25
N ALA A 312 -41.57 32.05 23.73
CA ALA A 312 -40.47 32.57 24.54
C ALA A 312 -39.25 31.63 24.57
N ARG A 313 -38.09 32.19 24.22
CA ARG A 313 -36.74 31.70 24.54
C ARG A 313 -36.68 31.17 25.97
N ARG A 314 -36.36 29.89 26.17
CA ARG A 314 -35.91 29.41 27.48
C ARG A 314 -34.41 29.66 27.61
N SER A 315 -34.10 30.75 28.30
CA SER A 315 -32.80 31.02 28.90
C SER A 315 -32.44 29.89 29.87
N SER A 316 -31.32 29.22 29.62
CA SER A 316 -30.72 28.23 30.52
C SER A 316 -29.91 28.95 31.60
N SER A 317 -30.56 29.68 32.50
CA SER A 317 -29.86 30.43 33.57
C SER A 317 -29.71 29.64 34.88
N TYR A 318 -29.82 28.31 34.86
CA TYR A 318 -29.71 27.47 36.07
C TYR A 318 -28.41 26.66 36.16
N LEU A 319 -27.58 26.67 35.10
CA LEU A 319 -26.28 25.98 35.08
C LEU A 319 -25.08 26.92 35.21
N ASP A 320 -25.28 28.24 35.18
CA ASP A 320 -24.20 29.24 35.25
C ASP A 320 -23.68 29.50 36.67
N SER A 321 -24.34 29.00 37.72
CA SER A 321 -23.93 29.25 39.12
C SER A 321 -22.86 28.28 39.65
N TYR A 322 -22.42 27.31 38.85
CA TYR A 322 -21.46 26.27 39.23
C TYR A 322 -20.15 26.29 38.42
N LEU A 323 -19.98 27.27 37.53
CA LEU A 323 -18.81 27.36 36.66
C LEU A 323 -17.91 28.52 37.06
N ASP A 324 -16.66 28.20 37.42
CA ASP A 324 -15.61 29.15 37.78
C ASP A 324 -15.21 30.01 36.55
N PRO A 325 -15.31 31.36 36.61
CA PRO A 325 -14.92 32.25 35.50
C PRO A 325 -13.44 32.15 35.10
N ALA A 326 -12.57 31.70 36.00
CA ALA A 326 -11.16 31.44 35.69
C ALA A 326 -10.98 30.20 34.80
N PHE A 327 -11.90 29.23 34.88
CA PHE A 327 -11.90 28.04 34.05
C PHE A 327 -12.40 28.33 32.62
N MET A 328 -13.40 29.22 32.48
CA MET A 328 -13.93 29.61 31.16
C MET A 328 -12.96 30.48 30.34
N SER A 329 -12.10 31.25 31.00
CA SER A 329 -11.12 32.13 30.32
C SER A 329 -9.82 31.41 29.90
N LEU A 330 -9.58 30.19 30.40
CA LEU A 330 -8.40 29.37 30.09
C LEU A 330 -8.61 28.40 28.92
N ILE A 331 -9.85 28.19 28.48
CA ILE A 331 -10.18 27.24 27.41
C ILE A 331 -10.47 28.04 26.15
N LYS A 332 -9.42 28.30 25.37
CA LYS A 332 -9.53 28.78 23.99
C LYS A 332 -10.52 27.89 23.24
N ASP A 333 -11.55 28.49 22.63
CA ASP A 333 -12.68 27.84 21.95
C ASP A 333 -12.18 26.68 21.07
N PRO A 334 -12.71 25.45 21.25
CA PRO A 334 -12.30 24.29 20.46
C PRO A 334 -12.44 24.50 18.95
N ASP A 335 -13.38 25.33 18.49
CA ASP A 335 -13.55 25.62 17.07
C ASP A 335 -12.49 26.62 16.58
N GLN A 336 -12.08 27.56 17.43
CA GLN A 336 -11.00 28.50 17.14
C GLN A 336 -9.64 27.81 17.12
N ARG A 337 -9.42 26.83 18.01
CA ARG A 337 -8.26 25.92 17.96
C ARG A 337 -8.25 25.09 16.68
N ARG A 338 -9.41 24.57 16.26
CA ARG A 338 -9.56 23.80 15.02
C ARG A 338 -9.29 24.67 13.80
N LYS A 339 -9.71 25.94 13.84
CA LYS A 339 -9.49 26.93 12.77
C LYS A 339 -8.03 27.37 12.69
N GLU A 340 -7.36 27.67 13.81
CA GLU A 340 -5.92 27.98 13.84
C GLU A 340 -5.07 26.79 13.40
N GLN A 341 -5.46 25.56 13.75
CA GLN A 341 -4.83 24.34 13.23
C GLN A 341 -5.06 24.20 11.73
N TRP A 342 -6.28 24.45 11.25
CA TRP A 342 -6.61 24.34 9.84
C TRP A 342 -5.89 25.38 8.98
N GLU A 343 -5.82 26.63 9.44
CA GLU A 343 -5.12 27.74 8.79
C GLU A 343 -3.61 27.50 8.71
N LYS A 344 -2.98 27.00 9.79
CA LYS A 344 -1.58 26.52 9.75
C LYS A 344 -1.38 25.36 8.79
N THR A 345 -2.32 24.42 8.75
CA THR A 345 -2.25 23.27 7.83
C THR A 345 -2.32 23.74 6.37
N ILE A 346 -3.12 24.75 6.06
CA ILE A 346 -3.27 25.33 4.71
C ILE A 346 -2.02 26.11 4.29
N GLU A 347 -1.46 26.96 5.15
CA GLU A 347 -0.22 27.70 4.87
C GLU A 347 0.99 26.75 4.65
N GLU A 348 1.04 25.65 5.40
CA GLU A 348 2.11 24.65 5.31
C GLU A 348 1.94 23.71 4.09
N GLN A 349 0.71 23.46 3.65
CA GLN A 349 0.39 22.69 2.45
C GLN A 349 0.81 23.40 1.16
N ASN A 350 0.76 24.75 1.16
CA ASN A 350 1.32 25.56 0.07
C ASN A 350 2.85 25.51 0.03
N ARG A 351 3.51 25.49 1.20
CA ARG A 351 4.97 25.33 1.31
C ARG A 351 5.43 23.91 0.93
N TRP A 352 4.59 22.90 1.17
CA TRP A 352 4.80 21.49 0.83
C TRP A 352 4.71 21.18 -0.67
N ASN A 353 3.77 21.81 -1.38
CA ASN A 353 3.67 21.70 -2.84
C ASN A 353 4.94 22.23 -3.55
N CYS A 354 5.62 23.23 -2.96
CA CYS A 354 6.88 23.75 -3.47
C CYS A 354 8.01 22.70 -3.44
N PHE A 355 8.15 21.93 -2.35
CA PHE A 355 9.19 20.89 -2.24
C PHE A 355 8.91 19.67 -3.15
N LYS A 356 7.63 19.34 -3.37
CA LYS A 356 7.22 18.28 -4.31
C LYS A 356 7.56 18.62 -5.77
N MET A 357 7.51 19.91 -6.12
CA MET A 357 7.89 20.42 -7.45
C MET A 357 9.40 20.30 -7.72
N LEU A 358 10.23 20.18 -6.67
CA LEU A 358 11.69 20.08 -6.77
C LEU A 358 12.23 18.63 -6.80
N GLY A 359 11.37 17.61 -6.87
CA GLY A 359 11.78 16.22 -7.07
C GLY A 359 12.32 15.50 -5.81
N TYR A 360 12.24 16.13 -4.64
CA TYR A 360 12.49 15.47 -3.36
C TYR A 360 11.19 14.78 -2.91
N GLY A 361 11.26 13.49 -2.58
CA GLY A 361 10.11 12.64 -2.22
C GLY A 361 9.26 13.14 -1.05
N ASN A 362 8.38 12.28 -0.55
CA ASN A 362 7.37 12.63 0.46
C ASN A 362 8.04 12.89 1.84
N LEU A 363 8.54 14.11 2.05
CA LEU A 363 9.26 14.55 3.27
C LEU A 363 8.32 14.66 4.49
N GLY A 364 7.80 13.52 4.97
CA GLY A 364 6.82 13.34 6.06
C GLY A 364 6.50 14.57 6.92
N GLY A 365 5.21 14.92 6.97
CA GLY A 365 4.46 15.96 7.70
C GLY A 365 5.16 17.11 8.45
N PRO A 366 4.39 17.98 9.14
CA PRO A 366 4.97 19.06 9.93
C PRO A 366 5.88 18.51 11.05
N PRO A 367 6.88 19.30 11.51
CA PRO A 367 7.70 18.92 12.65
C PRO A 367 6.82 18.75 13.88
N LEU A 368 6.86 17.55 14.48
CA LEU A 368 6.08 17.23 15.68
C LEU A 368 6.55 18.09 16.87
N SER A 369 5.61 18.43 17.75
CA SER A 369 5.97 19.03 19.03
C SER A 369 6.81 18.06 19.87
N ALA A 370 7.59 18.58 20.83
CA ALA A 370 8.43 17.74 21.68
C ALA A 370 7.61 16.68 22.47
N ALA A 371 6.35 16.99 22.81
CA ALA A 371 5.44 16.07 23.47
C ALA A 371 4.93 14.95 22.54
N GLU A 372 4.63 15.30 21.28
CA GLU A 372 4.22 14.33 20.26
C GLU A 372 5.37 13.41 19.84
N GLU A 373 6.59 13.95 19.67
CA GLU A 373 7.80 13.14 19.42
C GLU A 373 8.04 12.15 20.55
N TYR A 374 7.91 12.59 21.82
CA TYR A 374 8.09 11.73 22.98
C TYR A 374 7.04 10.61 23.02
N SER A 375 5.76 10.96 22.80
CA SER A 375 4.67 9.97 22.73
C SER A 375 4.88 8.98 21.59
N LEU A 376 5.30 9.45 20.42
CA LEU A 376 5.62 8.63 19.26
C LEU A 376 6.75 7.66 19.57
N HIS A 377 7.86 8.16 20.12
CA HIS A 377 9.01 7.37 20.53
C HIS A 377 8.60 6.28 21.55
N SER A 378 7.87 6.65 22.61
CA SER A 378 7.38 5.71 23.61
C SER A 378 6.48 4.61 23.02
N ARG A 379 5.62 4.94 22.06
CA ARG A 379 4.76 3.97 21.37
C ARG A 379 5.58 2.98 20.54
N TYR A 380 6.58 3.46 19.82
CA TYR A 380 7.47 2.61 19.02
C TYR A 380 8.35 1.73 19.89
N LEU A 381 8.85 2.24 21.02
CA LEU A 381 9.61 1.46 21.99
C LEU A 381 8.76 0.34 22.63
N ALA A 382 7.52 0.65 23.02
CA ALA A 382 6.59 -0.35 23.56
C ALA A 382 6.32 -1.46 22.53
N LYS A 383 6.11 -1.09 21.26
CA LYS A 383 5.91 -2.04 20.15
C LYS A 383 7.17 -2.88 19.88
N ALA A 384 8.36 -2.28 19.97
CA ALA A 384 9.62 -2.99 19.78
C ALA A 384 9.93 -3.98 20.92
N ASN A 385 9.43 -3.71 22.12
CA ASN A 385 9.53 -4.62 23.26
C ASN A 385 8.54 -5.78 23.19
N SER A 386 7.38 -5.59 22.54
CA SER A 386 6.38 -6.66 22.37
C SER A 386 6.70 -7.66 21.26
N LEU A 387 7.56 -7.32 20.31
CA LEU A 387 7.87 -8.15 19.15
C LEU A 387 9.24 -8.83 19.27
N ASN A 388 9.34 -10.06 18.80
CA ASN A 388 10.63 -10.71 18.60
C ASN A 388 11.30 -10.13 17.33
N LEU A 389 12.53 -9.64 17.49
CA LEU A 389 13.31 -8.98 16.44
C LEU A 389 14.67 -9.69 16.23
N SER A 390 14.79 -10.96 16.69
CA SER A 390 15.98 -11.79 16.52
C SER A 390 16.44 -11.87 15.07
N ASP A 391 15.49 -12.06 14.16
CA ASP A 391 15.74 -12.33 12.75
C ASP A 391 16.40 -11.12 12.06
N ILE A 392 16.09 -9.90 12.53
CA ILE A 392 16.69 -8.65 12.05
C ILE A 392 18.03 -8.39 12.74
N ALA A 393 18.15 -8.72 14.03
CA ALA A 393 19.42 -8.61 14.74
C ALA A 393 20.48 -9.55 14.13
N GLU A 394 20.10 -10.73 13.67
CA GLU A 394 20.97 -11.69 12.96
C GLU A 394 21.53 -11.14 11.65
N MET A 395 20.84 -10.19 11.00
CA MET A 395 21.33 -9.54 9.79
C MET A 395 22.53 -8.63 10.05
N LYS A 396 22.83 -8.30 11.32
CA LYS A 396 23.95 -7.44 11.74
C LYS A 396 24.03 -6.12 10.95
N ILE A 397 22.88 -5.53 10.65
CA ILE A 397 22.79 -4.21 10.00
C ILE A 397 23.20 -3.14 11.00
N ILE A 398 22.72 -3.25 12.23
CA ILE A 398 23.07 -2.39 13.36
C ILE A 398 23.52 -3.30 14.49
N TYR A 399 24.62 -2.94 15.14
CA TYR A 399 25.06 -3.63 16.35
C TYR A 399 25.83 -2.66 17.26
N ARG A 400 25.83 -2.98 18.56
CA ARG A 400 26.60 -2.24 19.55
C ARG A 400 28.06 -2.62 19.41
N GLY A 401 28.89 -1.62 19.12
CA GLY A 401 30.33 -1.73 19.32
C GLY A 401 30.66 -1.62 20.81
N GLY A 402 31.96 -1.52 21.09
CA GLY A 402 32.46 -1.19 22.40
C GLY A 402 32.42 0.31 22.66
N VAL A 403 33.57 0.87 23.03
CA VAL A 403 33.71 2.31 23.31
C VAL A 403 34.65 3.01 22.33
N ASP A 404 34.46 4.30 22.13
CA ASP A 404 35.42 5.14 21.41
C ASP A 404 36.63 5.50 22.28
N SER A 405 37.59 6.22 21.72
CA SER A 405 38.80 6.66 22.44
C SER A 405 38.52 7.51 23.67
N GLU A 406 37.33 8.10 23.79
CA GLU A 406 36.88 8.93 24.91
C GLU A 406 35.94 8.16 25.87
N GLY A 407 35.78 6.85 25.67
CA GLY A 407 34.94 5.99 26.53
C GLY A 407 33.44 6.09 26.26
N ARG A 408 33.00 6.73 25.17
CA ARG A 408 31.59 6.78 24.78
C ARG A 408 31.19 5.50 24.04
N PRO A 409 29.99 4.97 24.27
CA PRO A 409 29.54 3.78 23.56
C PRO A 409 29.38 4.07 22.07
N VAL A 410 29.76 3.08 21.25
CA VAL A 410 29.73 3.17 19.80
C VAL A 410 28.61 2.31 19.23
N MET A 411 27.79 2.90 18.38
CA MET A 411 26.83 2.17 17.55
C MET A 411 27.41 1.99 16.15
N VAL A 412 27.40 0.78 15.62
CA VAL A 412 27.90 0.50 14.27
C VAL A 412 26.74 0.18 13.34
N ILE A 413 26.76 0.78 12.15
CA ILE A 413 25.77 0.58 11.09
C ILE A 413 26.49 0.12 9.83
N VAL A 414 26.09 -1.02 9.29
CA VAL A 414 26.68 -1.64 8.10
C VAL A 414 25.77 -1.45 6.90
N GLY A 415 26.14 -0.55 5.99
CA GLY A 415 25.33 -0.20 4.82
C GLY A 415 25.07 -1.36 3.86
N ALA A 416 26.07 -2.20 3.58
CA ALA A 416 25.92 -3.33 2.65
C ALA A 416 24.93 -4.40 3.14
N HIS A 417 24.84 -4.62 4.46
CA HIS A 417 23.87 -5.58 5.02
C HIS A 417 22.43 -5.10 4.86
N PHE A 418 22.19 -3.79 4.89
CA PHE A 418 20.89 -3.20 4.64
C PHE A 418 20.41 -3.51 3.20
N LEU A 419 21.31 -3.40 2.22
CA LEU A 419 21.01 -3.63 0.79
C LEU A 419 20.63 -5.07 0.48
N LEU A 420 21.24 -6.04 1.16
CA LEU A 420 21.09 -7.45 0.82
C LEU A 420 19.90 -8.13 1.51
N ARG A 421 19.36 -7.57 2.60
CA ARG A 421 18.48 -8.33 3.53
C ARG A 421 17.28 -7.57 4.10
N CYS A 422 17.16 -6.25 3.94
CA CYS A 422 16.08 -5.50 4.58
C CYS A 422 14.81 -5.45 3.71
N LEU A 423 13.94 -6.45 3.87
CA LEU A 423 12.63 -6.53 3.20
C LEU A 423 11.51 -5.80 3.97
N ASP A 424 11.65 -5.62 5.30
CA ASP A 424 10.65 -4.97 6.16
C ASP A 424 11.25 -3.76 6.93
N LEU A 425 11.01 -2.57 6.37
CA LEU A 425 11.49 -1.30 6.92
C LEU A 425 10.84 -0.95 8.28
N GLU A 426 9.61 -1.37 8.56
CA GLU A 426 8.92 -1.03 9.83
C GLU A 426 9.48 -1.87 10.98
N ARG A 427 9.71 -3.16 10.77
CA ARG A 427 10.40 -3.99 11.78
C ARG A 427 11.85 -3.56 11.98
N PHE A 428 12.53 -3.10 10.92
CA PHE A 428 13.87 -2.51 11.05
C PHE A 428 13.85 -1.24 11.91
N ILE A 429 12.89 -0.32 11.70
CA ILE A 429 12.73 0.87 12.56
C ILE A 429 12.57 0.47 14.03
N LEU A 430 11.74 -0.55 14.32
CA LEU A 430 11.56 -1.05 15.69
C LEU A 430 12.86 -1.60 16.27
N HIS A 431 13.65 -2.33 15.47
CA HIS A 431 14.97 -2.79 15.88
C HIS A 431 15.93 -1.62 16.16
N VAL A 432 15.95 -0.59 15.31
CA VAL A 432 16.76 0.63 15.53
C VAL A 432 16.38 1.30 16.85
N VAL A 433 15.09 1.52 17.11
CA VAL A 433 14.61 2.13 18.35
C VAL A 433 15.06 1.31 19.57
N LYS A 434 14.92 -0.02 19.51
CA LYS A 434 15.31 -0.93 20.58
C LYS A 434 16.81 -0.93 20.86
N GLU A 435 17.64 -0.89 19.82
CA GLU A 435 19.10 -0.88 19.96
C GLU A 435 19.66 0.47 20.39
N PHE A 436 19.04 1.56 19.95
CA PHE A 436 19.47 2.90 20.30
C PHE A 436 19.00 3.35 21.68
N GLU A 437 17.87 2.86 22.20
CA GLU A 437 17.32 3.26 23.50
C GLU A 437 18.35 3.30 24.65
N PRO A 438 19.15 2.24 24.91
CA PRO A 438 20.14 2.28 25.99
C PRO A 438 21.31 3.22 25.71
N LEU A 439 21.58 3.56 24.45
CA LEU A 439 22.68 4.44 24.06
C LEU A 439 22.28 5.92 24.09
N ILE A 440 21.05 6.24 23.71
CA ILE A 440 20.53 7.62 23.63
C ILE A 440 20.54 8.31 25.01
N GLN A 441 20.59 7.56 26.12
CA GLN A 441 20.66 8.12 27.48
C GLN A 441 22.01 8.77 27.82
N LYS A 442 23.09 8.42 27.10
CA LYS A 442 24.45 8.91 27.33
C LYS A 442 25.03 9.50 26.03
N PRO A 443 26.07 10.34 26.09
CA PRO A 443 26.76 10.77 24.87
C PRO A 443 27.34 9.57 24.14
N TYR A 444 27.03 9.42 22.85
CA TYR A 444 27.39 8.25 22.05
C TYR A 444 27.86 8.63 20.64
N THR A 445 28.54 7.69 19.99
CA THR A 445 29.13 7.87 18.66
C THR A 445 28.54 6.84 17.69
N ILE A 446 28.34 7.23 16.42
CA ILE A 446 27.91 6.31 15.36
C ILE A 446 29.05 6.08 14.38
N VAL A 447 29.27 4.83 13.97
CA VAL A 447 30.17 4.45 12.88
C VAL A 447 29.35 3.81 11.77
N TYR A 448 29.39 4.40 10.58
CA TYR A 448 28.68 3.91 9.40
C TYR A 448 29.67 3.38 8.36
N PHE A 449 29.57 2.10 8.00
CA PHE A 449 30.36 1.49 6.93
C PHE A 449 29.59 1.56 5.62
N HIS A 450 30.07 2.38 4.68
CA HIS A 450 29.50 2.49 3.34
C HIS A 450 30.14 1.55 2.31
N SER A 451 31.13 0.74 2.71
CA SER A 451 31.82 -0.21 1.84
C SER A 451 30.84 -1.10 1.08
N ALA A 452 31.01 -1.23 -0.23
CA ALA A 452 30.14 -2.02 -1.11
C ALA A 452 28.66 -1.60 -1.16
N ALA A 453 28.29 -0.44 -0.60
CA ALA A 453 26.90 0.05 -0.58
C ALA A 453 26.52 0.95 -1.79
N SER A 454 27.37 1.05 -2.80
CA SER A 454 27.27 2.04 -3.89
C SER A 454 26.30 1.68 -5.03
N LEU A 455 25.68 0.50 -5.04
CA LEU A 455 25.05 -0.06 -6.26
C LEU A 455 23.52 -0.17 -6.26
N GLN A 456 22.78 0.30 -5.25
CA GLN A 456 21.31 0.22 -5.25
C GLN A 456 20.60 1.23 -4.33
N THR A 457 19.28 1.33 -4.52
CA THR A 457 18.34 2.32 -3.96
C THR A 457 18.51 2.56 -2.46
N GLN A 458 19.00 3.75 -2.11
CA GLN A 458 19.09 4.22 -0.73
C GLN A 458 17.70 4.54 -0.17
N PRO A 459 17.47 4.44 1.15
CA PRO A 459 16.19 4.79 1.75
C PRO A 459 15.86 6.26 1.44
N ASP A 460 14.63 6.51 0.99
CA ASP A 460 14.12 7.84 0.62
C ASP A 460 14.33 8.85 1.78
N LEU A 461 14.61 10.11 1.44
CA LEU A 461 14.81 11.20 2.40
C LEU A 461 13.62 11.33 3.37
N GLY A 462 12.40 11.05 2.89
CA GLY A 462 11.20 11.01 3.72
C GLY A 462 11.23 9.91 4.79
N TRP A 463 11.82 8.76 4.48
CA TRP A 463 12.01 7.67 5.43
C TRP A 463 13.03 8.04 6.51
N MET A 464 14.15 8.67 6.11
CA MET A 464 15.19 9.11 7.04
C MET A 464 14.66 10.14 8.03
N LYS A 465 13.89 11.13 7.53
CA LYS A 465 13.22 12.14 8.36
C LYS A 465 12.26 11.49 9.36
N ARG A 466 11.49 10.49 8.93
CA ARG A 466 10.56 9.75 9.80
C ARG A 466 11.30 8.96 10.90
N LEU A 467 12.38 8.25 10.56
CA LEU A 467 13.19 7.54 11.55
C LEU A 467 13.73 8.52 12.61
N GLN A 468 14.24 9.67 12.18
CA GLN A 468 14.76 10.70 13.06
C GLN A 468 13.68 11.30 13.98
N GLN A 469 12.46 11.49 13.48
CA GLN A 469 11.31 11.89 14.30
C GLN A 469 10.92 10.81 15.32
N ILE A 470 11.01 9.53 14.94
CA ILE A 470 10.70 8.41 15.84
C ILE A 470 11.75 8.28 16.95
N LEU A 471 13.04 8.44 16.65
CA LEU A 471 14.14 8.44 17.63
C LEU A 471 14.11 9.69 18.54
N GLY A 472 13.46 10.76 18.09
CA GLY A 472 13.23 11.99 18.84
C GLY A 472 14.49 12.84 19.07
N ARG A 473 14.30 14.04 19.63
CA ARG A 473 15.37 15.02 19.90
C ARG A 473 16.47 14.53 20.86
N LYS A 474 16.17 13.57 21.75
CA LYS A 474 17.16 13.06 22.72
C LYS A 474 18.36 12.42 22.00
N HIS A 475 18.10 11.68 20.92
CA HIS A 475 19.13 11.05 20.11
C HIS A 475 20.12 12.09 19.54
N GLN A 476 19.61 13.25 19.11
CA GLN A 476 20.41 14.28 18.42
C GLN A 476 21.29 15.09 19.38
N ARG A 477 20.76 15.31 20.61
CA ARG A 477 21.48 16.04 21.67
C ARG A 477 22.68 15.25 22.16
N ASN A 478 22.49 13.95 22.40
CA ASN A 478 23.53 13.08 22.95
C ASN A 478 24.43 12.44 21.87
N LEU A 479 24.08 12.56 20.60
CA LEU A 479 24.98 12.17 19.52
C LEU A 479 26.22 13.09 19.51
N HIS A 480 27.41 12.53 19.62
CA HIS A 480 28.66 13.28 19.56
C HIS A 480 29.18 13.41 18.11
N ALA A 481 29.36 12.28 17.43
CA ALA A 481 29.87 12.24 16.06
C ALA A 481 29.29 11.07 15.27
N ILE A 482 29.22 11.22 13.94
CA ILE A 482 28.91 10.16 12.98
C ILE A 482 30.13 9.98 12.08
N TYR A 483 30.89 8.90 12.26
CA TYR A 483 32.02 8.56 11.40
C TYR A 483 31.54 7.74 10.20
N VAL A 484 31.69 8.27 8.98
CA VAL A 484 31.31 7.60 7.74
C VAL A 484 32.56 7.08 7.04
N LEU A 485 32.70 5.74 6.97
CA LEU A 485 33.82 5.07 6.32
C LEU A 485 33.52 4.83 4.83
N HIS A 486 34.50 5.12 3.97
CA HIS A 486 34.43 5.01 2.50
C HIS A 486 33.28 5.82 1.87
N PRO A 487 33.23 7.14 2.12
CA PRO A 487 32.15 7.97 1.62
C PRO A 487 32.22 8.14 0.09
N THR A 488 31.16 7.75 -0.61
CA THR A 488 31.01 8.00 -2.05
C THR A 488 30.54 9.43 -2.32
N PHE A 489 30.75 9.93 -3.53
CA PHE A 489 30.21 11.24 -3.95
C PHE A 489 28.69 11.31 -3.79
N GLY A 490 27.99 10.23 -4.17
CA GLY A 490 26.53 10.12 -3.99
C GLY A 490 26.10 10.22 -2.54
N LEU A 491 26.78 9.53 -1.62
CA LEU A 491 26.49 9.63 -0.18
C LEU A 491 26.74 11.03 0.37
N LYS A 492 27.84 11.69 -0.02
CA LYS A 492 28.15 13.06 0.41
C LYS A 492 27.07 14.04 -0.07
N ALA A 493 26.60 13.90 -1.31
CA ALA A 493 25.51 14.68 -1.86
C ALA A 493 24.17 14.44 -1.13
N ALA A 494 23.86 13.18 -0.78
CA ALA A 494 22.65 12.82 -0.04
C ALA A 494 22.66 13.39 1.39
N ILE A 495 23.79 13.31 2.10
CA ILE A 495 23.95 13.89 3.44
C ILE A 495 23.86 15.42 3.38
N PHE A 496 24.44 16.05 2.35
CA PHE A 496 24.31 17.49 2.14
C PHE A 496 22.85 17.91 1.88
N ALA A 497 22.10 17.14 1.09
CA ALA A 497 20.67 17.37 0.90
C ALA A 497 19.88 17.23 2.22
N LEU A 498 20.21 16.23 3.05
CA LEU A 498 19.62 16.07 4.38
C LEU A 498 19.93 17.25 5.30
N GLN A 499 21.15 17.81 5.24
CA GLN A 499 21.52 19.00 6.02
C GLN A 499 20.71 20.24 5.63
N LEU A 500 20.34 20.39 4.34
CA LEU A 500 19.57 21.54 3.84
C LEU A 500 18.05 21.40 4.05
N LEU A 501 17.53 20.18 3.93
CA LEU A 501 16.09 19.91 3.92
C LEU A 501 15.54 19.50 5.29
N VAL A 502 16.40 19.03 6.18
CA VAL A 502 16.05 18.59 7.53
C VAL A 502 16.90 19.40 8.51
N ASP A 503 16.34 20.50 9.03
CA ASP A 503 16.99 21.33 10.05
C ASP A 503 17.34 20.47 11.27
N ASN A 504 18.60 20.02 11.35
CA ASN A 504 19.05 19.19 12.46
C ASN A 504 20.54 19.25 12.75
N GLU A 505 20.86 19.42 14.03
CA GLU A 505 22.23 19.43 14.56
C GLU A 505 22.96 18.08 14.42
N ALA A 506 22.25 16.97 14.23
CA ALA A 506 22.86 15.65 14.10
C ALA A 506 23.74 15.50 12.84
N TRP A 507 23.27 15.99 11.68
CA TRP A 507 23.98 15.81 10.41
C TRP A 507 25.18 16.73 10.24
N LYS A 508 25.30 17.79 11.05
CA LYS A 508 26.50 18.64 11.14
C LYS A 508 27.67 17.93 11.83
N LYS A 509 27.39 16.86 12.57
CA LYS A 509 28.38 16.06 13.32
C LYS A 509 28.97 14.90 12.51
N VAL A 510 28.74 14.89 11.18
CA VAL A 510 29.24 13.85 10.27
C VAL A 510 30.71 14.12 9.94
N ILE A 511 31.56 13.11 10.16
CA ILE A 511 32.98 13.11 9.85
C ILE A 511 33.24 12.03 8.81
N TYR A 512 33.73 12.44 7.65
CA TYR A 512 34.08 11.55 6.55
C TYR A 512 35.47 10.94 6.76
N VAL A 513 35.56 9.62 6.64
CA VAL A 513 36.79 8.86 6.84
C VAL A 513 37.04 7.99 5.62
N ASP A 514 38.14 8.25 4.92
CA ASP A 514 38.43 7.54 3.67
C ASP A 514 39.18 6.22 3.90
N ARG A 515 39.87 6.02 5.04
CA ARG A 515 40.63 4.80 5.36
C ARG A 515 40.30 4.21 6.73
N LEU A 516 40.31 2.88 6.85
CA LEU A 516 40.11 2.19 8.13
C LEU A 516 41.12 2.61 9.21
N LEU A 517 42.38 2.81 8.83
CA LEU A 517 43.43 3.25 9.76
C LEU A 517 43.13 4.62 10.40
N GLN A 518 42.44 5.50 9.68
CA GLN A 518 42.02 6.80 10.20
C GLN A 518 40.84 6.64 11.18
N LEU A 519 39.92 5.72 10.91
CA LEU A 519 38.82 5.40 11.83
C LEU A 519 39.37 4.89 13.17
N PHE A 520 40.43 4.07 13.14
CA PHE A 520 41.05 3.53 14.36
C PHE A 520 41.70 4.57 15.28
N ARG A 521 41.87 5.81 14.82
CA ARG A 521 42.28 6.92 15.69
C ARG A 521 41.17 7.39 16.61
N TYR A 522 39.92 7.18 16.20
CA TYR A 522 38.72 7.61 16.94
C TYR A 522 38.09 6.44 17.70
N VAL A 523 38.05 5.25 17.10
CA VAL A 523 37.47 4.05 17.72
C VAL A 523 38.47 2.90 17.61
N PRO A 524 39.02 2.38 18.73
CA PRO A 524 39.98 1.28 18.70
C PRO A 524 39.41 0.05 17.98
N ARG A 525 40.26 -0.67 17.24
CA ARG A 525 39.86 -1.82 16.43
C ARG A 525 39.20 -2.92 17.27
N GLU A 526 39.69 -3.15 18.48
CA GLU A 526 39.22 -4.18 19.40
C GLU A 526 37.76 -3.96 19.82
N GLN A 527 37.27 -2.73 19.67
CA GLN A 527 35.92 -2.31 20.02
C GLN A 527 34.94 -2.46 18.84
N LEU A 528 35.41 -2.88 17.66
CA LEU A 528 34.62 -2.98 16.43
C LEU A 528 34.73 -4.37 15.78
N THR A 529 33.59 -5.02 15.55
CA THR A 529 33.50 -6.26 14.76
C THR A 529 33.32 -5.95 13.27
N ILE A 530 34.41 -5.62 12.58
CA ILE A 530 34.37 -5.18 11.18
C ILE A 530 34.19 -6.38 10.23
N PRO A 531 33.19 -6.39 9.32
CA PRO A 531 33.03 -7.43 8.32
C PRO A 531 34.18 -7.51 7.30
N ASP A 532 34.47 -8.71 6.78
CA ASP A 532 35.61 -8.94 5.89
C ASP A 532 35.57 -8.14 4.58
N PHE A 533 34.39 -7.94 4.02
CA PHE A 533 34.22 -7.15 2.78
C PHE A 533 34.59 -5.67 2.97
N VAL A 534 34.52 -5.13 4.20
CA VAL A 534 34.92 -3.75 4.48
C VAL A 534 36.43 -3.60 4.34
N PHE A 535 37.19 -4.58 4.82
CA PHE A 535 38.65 -4.62 4.65
C PHE A 535 39.05 -4.78 3.19
N GLN A 536 38.35 -5.65 2.47
CA GLN A 536 38.60 -5.85 1.04
C GLN A 536 38.35 -4.57 0.25
N HIS A 537 37.26 -3.86 0.53
CA HIS A 537 36.95 -2.60 -0.15
C HIS A 537 37.96 -1.48 0.18
N ASP A 538 38.44 -1.38 1.43
CA ASP A 538 39.50 -0.42 1.80
C ASP A 538 40.79 -0.69 0.99
N LEU A 539 41.14 -1.98 0.82
CA LEU A 539 42.29 -2.38 0.00
C LEU A 539 42.09 -2.07 -1.49
N GLU A 540 40.88 -2.26 -2.03
CA GLU A 540 40.57 -1.99 -3.43
C GLU A 540 40.57 -0.49 -3.75
N VAL A 541 39.97 0.33 -2.87
CA VAL A 541 39.82 1.78 -3.09
C VAL A 541 41.09 2.54 -2.71
N ASN A 542 41.76 2.16 -1.62
CA ASN A 542 42.89 2.91 -1.06
C ASN A 542 44.26 2.23 -1.24
N GLY A 543 44.31 0.96 -1.66
CA GLY A 543 45.55 0.21 -1.86
C GLY A 543 46.34 0.57 -3.13
N GLY A 544 45.87 1.53 -3.92
CA GLY A 544 46.48 1.95 -5.19
C GLY A 544 47.66 2.94 -5.10
N LYS A 545 48.08 3.39 -3.92
CA LYS A 545 49.23 4.31 -3.77
C LYS A 545 50.12 3.95 -2.58
N GLY A 546 51.03 2.99 -2.81
CA GLY A 546 52.15 2.69 -1.91
C GLY A 546 51.80 1.97 -0.61
N LEU A 547 52.71 1.09 -0.16
CA LEU A 547 52.67 0.23 1.03
C LEU A 547 51.26 -0.25 1.45
N ILE A 548 50.95 -1.50 1.12
CA ILE A 548 49.77 -2.18 1.66
C ILE A 548 50.06 -2.52 3.12
N VAL A 549 49.51 -1.71 4.02
CA VAL A 549 49.37 -2.08 5.42
C VAL A 549 48.09 -2.88 5.51
N ASP A 550 48.20 -4.19 5.71
CA ASP A 550 47.03 -5.02 6.00
C ASP A 550 46.45 -4.54 7.34
N PRO A 551 45.26 -3.94 7.40
CA PRO A 551 44.69 -3.50 8.67
C PRO A 551 44.44 -4.66 9.65
N ARG A 552 44.51 -5.93 9.20
CA ARG A 552 44.43 -7.13 10.05
C ARG A 552 45.73 -7.44 10.78
N THR A 553 46.90 -7.04 10.27
CA THR A 553 48.22 -7.40 10.82
C THR A 553 49.20 -6.21 10.77
N LYS A 554 50.18 -6.10 11.68
CA LYS A 554 51.19 -5.01 11.61
C LYS A 554 52.16 -5.14 10.41
N TYR A 555 51.91 -6.05 9.47
CA TYR A 555 52.84 -6.38 8.40
C TYR A 555 52.56 -5.56 7.15
N VAL A 556 53.66 -5.10 6.55
CA VAL A 556 53.71 -4.34 5.33
C VAL A 556 54.07 -5.29 4.19
N HIS A 557 53.25 -5.36 3.15
CA HIS A 557 53.59 -6.09 1.93
C HIS A 557 53.92 -5.12 0.78
N PRO A 558 55.12 -5.21 0.17
CA PRO A 558 55.35 -4.60 -1.14
C PRO A 558 54.65 -5.46 -2.22
N ARG A 559 53.96 -4.81 -3.17
CA ARG A 559 53.43 -5.52 -4.36
C ARG A 559 54.54 -5.68 -5.42
N PRO A 560 54.60 -6.83 -6.12
CA PRO A 560 55.39 -6.99 -7.34
C PRO A 560 54.87 -6.11 -8.49
#